data_AF-A0A6L7W332-F1
#
_entry.id   AF-A0A6L7W332-F1
#
_cell.length_a   1.000
_cell.length_b   1.000
_cell.length_c   1.000
_cell.angle_alpha   90.00
_cell.angle_beta   90.00
_cell.angle_gamma   90.00
#
_symmetry.space_group_name_H-M   'P 1'
#
loop_
_entity.id
_entity.type
_entity.pdbx_description
1 polymer ?
#
loop_
_entity_poly.entity_id
_entity_poly.type
_entity_poly.pdbx_seq_one_letter_code
_entity_poly.pdbx_strand_id
1 'polypeptide(L)' 'MAEMTEGRFRHMPIVDEVGRLAGIVSIGDIVKAKLESAEEEVTLYKDFVTLDWRAS' A
#
# COMPACT_ATOMS: atom_id res chain seq x y z
N MET A 1 10.72 0.35 -2.04
CA MET A 1 11.06 1.76 -1.73
C MET A 1 12.58 1.99 -1.64
N ALA A 2 13.36 1.11 -1.00
CA ALA A 2 14.82 1.27 -0.87
C ALA A 2 15.53 1.54 -2.20
N GLU A 3 15.26 0.75 -3.25
CA GLU A 3 15.87 0.95 -4.57
C GLU A 3 15.55 2.32 -5.20
N MET A 4 14.31 2.80 -5.09
CA MET A 4 13.92 4.14 -5.56
C MET A 4 14.65 5.25 -4.80
N THR A 5 14.81 5.10 -3.49
CA THR A 5 15.53 6.05 -2.64
C THR A 5 17.02 6.06 -2.94
N GLU A 6 17.64 4.89 -3.08
CA GLU A 6 19.06 4.73 -3.35
C GLU A 6 19.42 5.21 -4.75
N GLY A 7 18.64 4.84 -5.76
CA GLY A 7 18.84 5.26 -7.15
C GLY A 7 18.30 6.66 -7.48
N ARG A 8 17.68 7.36 -6.52
CA ARG A 8 17.11 8.72 -6.67
C ARG A 8 16.12 8.85 -7.83
N PHE A 9 15.31 7.81 -8.06
CA PHE A 9 14.25 7.83 -9.06
C PHE A 9 12.87 7.64 -8.41
N ARG A 10 11.84 8.21 -9.04
CA ARG A 10 10.47 8.25 -8.47
C ARG A 10 9.51 7.22 -9.07
N HIS A 11 9.94 6.50 -10.10
CA HIS A 11 9.11 5.56 -10.84
C HIS A 11 9.88 4.29 -11.17
N MET A 12 9.19 3.15 -11.15
CA MET A 12 9.69 1.84 -11.55
C MET A 12 8.83 1.30 -12.70
N PRO A 13 9.44 0.76 -13.77
CA PRO A 13 8.68 0.03 -14.79
C PRO A 13 8.22 -1.32 -14.22
N ILE A 14 7.00 -1.70 -14.57
CA ILE A 14 6.49 -3.07 -14.37
C ILE A 14 6.56 -3.76 -15.71
N VAL A 15 7.18 -4.94 -15.74
CA VAL A 15 7.30 -5.78 -16.93
C VAL A 15 6.50 -7.06 -16.75
N ASP A 16 5.96 -7.58 -17.85
CA ASP A 16 5.35 -8.91 -17.87
C ASP A 16 6.41 -10.03 -17.84
N GLU A 17 5.95 -11.29 -17.78
CA GLU A 17 6.83 -12.46 -17.72
C GLU A 17 7.76 -12.59 -18.94
N VAL A 18 7.39 -11.98 -20.07
CA VAL A 18 8.16 -11.98 -21.32
C VAL A 18 9.05 -10.74 -21.44
N GLY A 19 9.07 -9.86 -20.43
CA GLY A 19 9.89 -8.66 -20.35
C GLY A 19 9.31 -7.43 -21.04
N ARG A 20 8.04 -7.44 -21.46
CA ARG A 20 7.40 -6.27 -22.08
C ARG A 20 6.89 -5.31 -21.02
N LEU A 21 6.95 -4.01 -21.31
CA LEU A 21 6.44 -2.98 -20.41
C LEU A 21 4.92 -3.15 -20.22
N ALA A 22 4.52 -3.49 -18.99
CA ALA A 22 3.13 -3.61 -18.58
C ALA A 22 2.62 -2.32 -17.91
N GLY A 23 3.51 -1.50 -17.35
CA GLY A 23 3.13 -0.22 -16.73
C GLY A 23 4.26 0.46 -15.98
N ILE A 24 3.91 1.52 -15.25
CA ILE A 24 4.83 2.28 -14.40
C ILE A 24 4.17 2.48 -13.04
N VAL A 25 4.92 2.28 -11.96
CA VAL A 25 4.48 2.58 -10.59
C VAL A 25 5.36 3.67 -9.99
N SER A 26 4.74 4.63 -9.30
CA SER A 26 5.47 5.68 -8.57
C SER A 26 5.72 5.28 -7.11
N ILE A 27 6.68 5.95 -6.46
CA ILE A 27 6.87 5.82 -5.01
C ILE A 27 5.62 6.26 -4.24
N GLY A 28 4.83 7.21 -4.78
CA GLY A 28 3.59 7.69 -4.17
C GLY A 28 2.50 6.61 -4.16
N ASP A 29 2.39 5.81 -5.22
CA ASP A 29 1.44 4.70 -5.29
C ASP A 29 1.75 3.65 -4.23
N ILE A 30 3.03 3.36 -4.00
CA ILE A 30 3.48 2.42 -2.95
C ILE A 30 3.14 2.95 -1.55
N VAL A 31 3.34 4.25 -1.31
CA VAL A 31 2.99 4.88 -0.03
C VAL A 31 1.47 4.85 0.19
N LYS A 32 0.68 5.15 -0.83
CA LYS A 32 -0.79 5.13 -0.78
C LYS A 32 -1.31 3.73 -0.44
N ALA A 33 -0.85 2.71 -1.14
CA ALA A 33 -1.25 1.33 -0.90
C ALA A 33 -0.91 0.87 0.53
N LYS A 34 0.22 1.33 1.09
CA LYS A 34 0.61 0.99 2.46
C LYS A 34 -0.25 1.71 3.51
N LEU A 35 -0.67 2.94 3.24
CA LEU A 35 -1.60 3.67 4.11
C LEU A 35 -2.98 3.00 4.11
N GLU A 36 -3.51 2.67 2.93
CA GLU A 36 -4.81 1.98 2.79
C GLU A 36 -4.82 0.65 3.54
N SER A 37 -3.77 -0.16 3.40
CA SER A 37 -3.63 -1.42 4.15
C SER A 37 -3.57 -1.22 5.67
N ALA A 38 -2.94 -0.15 6.16
CA ALA A 38 -2.90 0.17 7.58
C ALA A 38 -4.26 0.67 8.10
N GLU A 39 -5.00 1.43 7.29
CA GLU A 39 -6.35 1.89 7.61
C GLU A 39 -7.35 0.73 7.68
N GLU A 40 -7.24 -0.25 6.78
CA GLU A 40 -8.02 -1.50 6.82
C GLU A 40 -7.76 -2.28 8.11
N GLU A 41 -6.50 -2.45 8.51
CA GLU A 41 -6.14 -3.16 9.75
C GLU A 41 -6.70 -2.44 10.99
N VAL A 42 -6.59 -1.11 11.04
CA VAL A 42 -7.18 -0.29 12.11
C VAL A 42 -8.70 -0.39 12.15
N THR A 43 -9.36 -0.48 10.99
CA THR A 43 -10.82 -0.61 10.91
C THR A 43 -11.29 -1.91 11.54
N LEU A 44 -10.61 -3.03 11.29
CA LEU A 44 -10.92 -4.31 11.92
C LEU A 44 -10.88 -4.22 13.45
N TYR A 45 -9.86 -3.57 14.02
CA TYR A 45 -9.75 -3.40 15.49
C TYR A 45 -10.80 -2.45 16.08
N LYS A 46 -11.20 -1.39 15.36
CA LYS A 46 -12.22 -0.43 15.83
C LYS A 46 -13.62 -1.05 15.89
N ASP A 47 -13.94 -1.96 14.97
CA ASP A 47 -15.23 -2.64 14.96
C ASP A 47 -15.41 -3.53 16.20
N PHE A 48 -14.35 -4.21 16.67
CA PHE A 48 -14.40 -5.00 17.91
C PHE A 48 -14.70 -4.15 19.15
N VAL A 49 -14.05 -2.98 19.28
CA VAL A 49 -14.27 -2.09 20.44
C VAL A 49 -15.66 -1.45 20.41
N THR A 50 -16.20 -1.18 19.23
CA THR A 50 -17.49 -0.51 19.07
C THR A 50 -18.67 -1.46 19.32
N LEU A 51 -18.53 -2.75 19.00
CA LEU A 51 -19.55 -3.76 19.26
C LEU A 51 -19.66 -4.11 20.75
N ASP A 52 -18.54 -4.12 21.47
CA ASP A 52 -18.48 -4.43 22.91
C ASP A 52 -19.16 -3.35 23.78
N TRP A 53 -19.03 -2.07 23.40
CA TRP A 53 -19.65 -0.95 24.14
C TRP A 53 -21.19 -0.89 24.05
N ARG A 54 -21.81 -1.44 23.00
CA ARG A 54 -23.29 -1.40 22.84
C ARG A 54 -24.01 -2.54 23.56
N ALA A 55 -23.28 -3.47 24.16
CA ALA A 55 -23.80 -4.66 24.83
C ALA A 55 -23.85 -4.56 26.37
N SER A 56 -23.56 -3.39 26.96
CA SER A 56 -23.73 -3.10 28.40
C SER A 56 -24.78 -2.03 28.66
#